data_AF-A0A5D0UCM0-F1
#
_entry.id   AF-A0A5D0UCM0-F1
#
_cell.length_a   1.000
_cell.length_b   1.000
_cell.length_c   1.000
_cell.angle_alpha   90.00
_cell.angle_beta   90.00
_cell.angle_gamma   90.00
#
_symmetry.space_group_name_H-M   'P 1'
#
loop_
_entity.id
_entity.type
_entity.pdbx_description
1 polymer ?
#
loop_
_entity_poly.entity_id
_entity_poly.type
_entity_poly.pdbx_seq_one_letter_code
_entity_poly.pdbx_strand_id
1 'polypeptide(L)' 'MEFFFIITLLYPAYSGMAYFTRKGTVTAKPGETRQDLFNKILASVHSSVDEPGIRQANVVFFSLEANELLVTV' A
#
# COMPACT_ATOMS: atom_id res chain seq x y z
N MET A 1 16.27 1.46 -5.46
CA MET A 1 15.96 0.42 -4.47
C MET A 1 14.51 0.05 -4.63
N GLU A 2 14.19 -1.24 -4.74
CA GLU A 2 12.81 -1.74 -4.88
C GLU A 2 12.33 -2.24 -3.52
N PHE A 3 11.08 -1.92 -3.17
CA PHE A 3 10.45 -2.34 -1.94
C PHE A 3 9.16 -3.09 -2.26
N PHE A 4 8.99 -4.27 -1.66
CA PHE A 4 7.70 -4.92 -1.66
C PHE A 4 6.81 -4.30 -0.58
N PHE A 5 5.54 -4.09 -0.88
CA PHE A 5 4.58 -3.53 0.07
C PHE A 5 3.29 -4.36 0.13
N ILE A 6 2.64 -4.30 1.30
CA ILE A 6 1.26 -4.70 1.52
C ILE A 6 0.57 -3.53 2.23
N ILE A 7 -0.55 -3.10 1.69
CA ILE A 7 -1.39 -2.05 2.26
C ILE A 7 -2.83 -2.54 2.37
N THR A 8 -3.41 -2.39 3.56
CA THR A 8 -4.80 -2.71 3.83
C THR A 8 -5.53 -1.46 4.32
N LEU A 9 -6.66 -1.15 3.70
CA LEU A 9 -7.55 -0.06 4.07
C LEU A 9 -8.80 -0.65 4.67
N LEU A 10 -9.20 -0.15 5.83
CA LEU A 10 -10.48 -0.45 6.48
C LEU A 10 -11.33 0.82 6.48
N TYR A 11 -12.47 0.80 5.81
CA TYR A 11 -13.29 1.99 5.59
C TYR A 11 -14.80 1.69 5.66
N PRO A 12 -15.63 2.71 5.96
CA PRO A 12 -17.08 2.61 5.82
C PRO A 12 -17.47 2.50 4.35
N ALA A 13 -18.35 1.55 4.02
CA ALA A 13 -18.97 1.39 2.71
C ALA A 13 -20.49 1.35 2.87
N TYR A 14 -21.23 1.38 1.75
CA TYR A 14 -22.70 1.38 1.80
C TYR A 14 -23.30 0.19 2.56
N SER A 15 -22.61 -0.95 2.57
CA SER A 15 -23.04 -2.19 3.23
C SER A 15 -22.45 -2.39 4.64
N GLY A 16 -21.79 -1.38 5.22
CA GLY A 16 -21.17 -1.45 6.54
C GLY A 16 -19.67 -1.16 6.51
N MET A 17 -18.85 -2.08 7.01
CA MET A 17 -17.38 -1.95 6.96
C MET A 17 -16.82 -2.79 5.81
N ALA A 18 -15.93 -2.19 5.02
CA ALA A 18 -15.21 -2.85 3.94
C ALA A 18 -13.71 -2.84 4.19
N TYR A 19 -13.02 -3.84 3.65
CA TYR A 19 -11.56 -3.88 3.62
C TYR A 19 -11.06 -4.02 2.19
N PHE A 20 -9.97 -3.33 1.89
CA PHE A 20 -9.28 -3.43 0.60
C PHE A 20 -7.79 -3.67 0.85
N THR A 21 -7.25 -4.76 0.32
CA THR A 21 -5.82 -5.05 0.43
C THR A 21 -5.17 -5.01 -0.94
N ARG A 22 -4.05 -4.29 -1.04
CA ARG A 22 -3.20 -4.27 -2.22
C ARG A 22 -1.78 -4.64 -1.84
N LYS A 23 -1.11 -5.38 -2.72
CA LYS A 23 0.31 -5.69 -2.62
C LYS A 23 1.00 -5.39 -3.94
N GLY A 24 2.30 -5.16 -3.90
CA GLY A 24 3.09 -4.92 -5.09
C GLY A 24 4.50 -4.49 -4.74
N THR A 25 5.22 -4.03 -5.76
CA THR A 25 6.55 -3.44 -5.60
C THR A 25 6.49 -1.95 -5.92
N VAL A 26 7.32 -1.17 -5.24
CA VAL A 26 7.55 0.24 -5.52
C VAL A 26 9.05 0.49 -5.65
N THR A 27 9.44 1.20 -6.70
CA THR A 27 10.84 1.58 -6.92
C THR A 27 11.05 3.01 -6.46
N ALA A 28 11.92 3.20 -5.46
CA ALA A 28 12.29 4.52 -4.96
C ALA A 28 13.21 5.24 -5.94
N LYS A 29 12.87 6.49 -6.28
CA LYS A 29 13.76 7.39 -7.02
C LYS A 29 14.81 8.01 -6.09
N PRO A 30 15.95 8.48 -6.64
CA PRO A 30 16.96 9.19 -5.84
C PRO A 30 16.35 10.36 -5.06
N GLY A 31 16.61 10.40 -3.76
CA GLY A 31 16.11 11.45 -2.86
C GLY A 31 14.70 11.23 -2.29
N GLU A 32 13.98 10.18 -2.70
CA GLU A 32 12.66 9.89 -2.11
C GLU A 32 12.75 9.32 -0.70
N THR A 33 11.89 9.82 0.17
CA THR A 33 11.71 9.29 1.52
C THR A 33 10.71 8.13 1.53
N ARG A 34 10.71 7.34 2.61
CA ARG A 34 9.66 6.31 2.82
C ARG A 34 8.25 6.92 2.86
N GLN A 35 8.11 8.14 3.37
CA GLN A 35 6.83 8.87 3.39
C GLN A 35 6.34 9.19 1.97
N ASP A 36 7.25 9.60 1.07
CA ASP A 36 6.91 9.88 -0.33
C ASP A 36 6.39 8.62 -1.04
N LEU A 37 7.05 7.48 -0.81
CA LEU A 37 6.63 6.20 -1.36
C LEU A 37 5.27 5.77 -0.82
N PHE A 38 5.05 5.91 0.50
CA PHE A 38 3.76 5.64 1.12
C PHE A 38 2.66 6.51 0.50
N ASN A 39 2.88 7.81 0.37
CA ASN A 39 1.91 8.75 -0.21
C ASN A 39 1.56 8.38 -1.65
N LYS A 40 2.56 7.98 -2.46
CA LYS A 40 2.34 7.51 -3.84
C LYS A 40 1.50 6.23 -3.89
N ILE A 41 1.81 5.25 -3.04
CA ILE A 41 1.04 4.00 -2.97
C ILE A 41 -0.39 4.28 -2.53
N LEU A 42 -0.58 5.07 -1.48
CA LEU A 42 -1.90 5.41 -0.95
C LEU A 42 -2.74 6.15 -1.99
N ALA A 43 -2.16 7.11 -2.72
CA ALA A 43 -2.83 7.80 -3.81
C ALA A 43 -3.27 6.84 -4.92
N SER A 44 -2.40 5.88 -5.31
CA SER A 44 -2.75 4.85 -6.30
C SER A 44 -3.86 3.92 -5.82
N VAL A 45 -3.92 3.63 -4.52
CA VAL A 45 -4.99 2.81 -3.93
C VAL A 45 -6.30 3.59 -3.94
N HIS A 46 -6.31 4.84 -3.48
CA HIS A 46 -7.50 5.69 -3.49
C HIS A 46 -8.05 5.91 -4.90
N SER A 47 -7.19 5.97 -5.94
CA SER A 47 -7.67 6.07 -7.33
C SER A 47 -8.20 4.77 -7.91
N SER A 48 -7.95 3.62 -7.25
CA SER A 48 -8.33 2.29 -7.74
C SER A 48 -9.66 1.77 -7.19
N VAL A 49 -10.27 2.48 -6.25
CA VAL A 49 -11.52 2.08 -5.62
C VAL A 49 -12.51 3.24 -5.66
N ASP A 50 -13.68 2.99 -6.22
CA ASP A 50 -14.76 3.97 -6.34
C ASP A 50 -15.72 3.88 -5.15
N GLU A 51 -15.20 4.18 -3.94
CA GLU A 51 -15.97 4.17 -2.69
C GLU A 51 -15.71 5.47 -1.92
N PRO A 52 -16.73 6.31 -1.63
CA PRO A 52 -16.53 7.59 -0.95
C PRO A 52 -15.83 7.47 0.40
N GLY A 53 -16.13 6.41 1.15
CA GLY A 53 -15.56 6.17 2.48
C GLY A 53 -14.08 5.81 2.47
N ILE A 54 -13.50 5.44 1.32
CA ILE A 54 -12.08 5.05 1.26
C ILE A 54 -11.14 6.19 1.66
N ARG A 55 -11.55 7.45 1.46
CA ARG A 55 -10.77 8.64 1.86
C ARG A 55 -10.66 8.80 3.38
N GLN A 56 -11.49 8.09 4.14
CA GLN A 56 -11.53 8.08 5.61
C GLN A 56 -11.02 6.73 6.16
N ALA A 57 -10.33 5.94 5.34
CA ALA A 57 -9.88 4.62 5.74
C ALA A 57 -8.83 4.68 6.86
N ASN A 58 -8.93 3.74 7.79
CA ASN A 58 -7.79 3.35 8.61
C ASN A 58 -6.81 2.56 7.74
N VAL A 59 -5.52 2.87 7.83
CA VAL A 59 -4.48 2.28 6.98
C VAL A 59 -3.57 1.40 7.82
N VAL A 60 -3.41 0.15 7.39
CA VAL A 60 -2.35 -0.75 7.84
C VAL A 60 -1.36 -0.92 6.70
N PHE A 61 -0.10 -0.54 6.91
CA PHE A 61 0.92 -0.54 5.87
C PHE A 61 2.18 -1.25 6.35
N PHE A 62 2.64 -2.21 5.54
CA PHE A 62 3.91 -2.90 5.72
C PHE A 62 4.73 -2.77 4.44
N SER A 63 6.00 -2.41 4.57
CA SER A 63 7.00 -2.59 3.54
C SER A 63 7.99 -3.65 3.98
N LEU A 64 8.31 -4.59 3.09
CA LEU A 64 9.28 -5.64 3.33
C LEU A 64 10.56 -5.29 2.57
N GLU A 65 11.67 -5.33 3.29
CA GLU A 65 12.99 -5.39 2.67
C GLU A 65 13.25 -6.83 2.21
N ALA A 66 14.06 -7.00 1.17
CA ALA A 66 14.45 -8.33 0.74
C ALA A 66 15.18 -9.04 1.89
N ASN A 67 14.82 -10.30 2.16
CA ASN A 67 15.40 -11.06 3.27
C ASN A 67 16.82 -11.59 2.98
N GLU A 68 17.40 -11.25 1.83
CA GLU A 68 18.73 -11.66 1.34
C GLU A 68 18.98 -13.19 1.33
N LEU A 69 17.91 -13.99 1.44
CA LEU A 69 18.00 -15.45 1.42
C LEU A 69 18.07 -15.95 -0.02
N LEU A 70 19.09 -16.75 -0.33
CA LEU A 70 19.17 -17.48 -1.59
C LEU A 70 18.17 -18.62 -1.57
N VAL A 71 17.05 -18.46 -2.28
CA VAL A 71 16.15 -19.59 -2.56
C VAL A 71 16.75 -20.38 -3.71
N THR A 72 17.33 -21.54 -3.38
CA THR A 72 17.68 -22.55 -4.39
C THR A 72 16.40 -23.31 -4.72
N VAL A 73 15.89 -23.12 -5.95
CA VAL A 73 14.75 -23.87 -6.50
C VAL A 73 15.26 -25.09 -7.23
#